data_AF-A0A379Z4L5-F1
#
_entry.id   AF-A0A379Z4L5-F1
#
_cell.length_a   1.000
_cell.length_b   1.000
_cell.length_c   1.000
_cell.angle_alpha   90.00
_cell.angle_beta   90.00
_cell.angle_gamma   90.00
#
_symmetry.space_group_name_H-M   'P 1'
#
loop_
_entity.id
_entity.type
_entity.pdbx_description
1 polymer ?
#
loop_
_entity_poly.entity_id
_entity_poly.type
_entity_poly.pdbx_seq_one_letter_code
_entity_poly.pdbx_strand_id
1 'polypeptide(L)'
;MPNMTRLLNFLLMLGCDRCAIKTRERKVIQVNLGVLVSVTTILLFILGFYISGNQGFILSGLNQLPFIALLPLVLLLNYKGKFFAARWCLMLLLMADAATALMTAQGTSIKIHSYYLLFAIMLVVLFEIREWRSILILMLANLGLFSFFELHGWPSHPALLIKSFA
;
A
#
# COMPACT_ATOMS: atom_id res chain seq x y z
N MET A 1 5.07 0.52 -28.78
CA MET A 1 5.73 0.70 -27.46
C MET A 1 5.94 2.14 -26.96
N PRO A 2 5.97 3.24 -27.76
CA PRO A 2 6.19 4.60 -27.21
C PRO A 2 5.06 5.13 -26.31
N ASN A 3 3.90 4.48 -26.28
CA ASN A 3 2.74 4.90 -25.48
C ASN A 3 2.86 4.55 -23.99
N MET A 4 3.55 3.46 -23.63
CA MET A 4 3.60 2.99 -22.23
C MET A 4 4.52 3.85 -21.38
N THR A 5 5.70 4.19 -21.88
CA THR A 5 6.64 5.10 -21.20
C THR A 5 6.05 6.50 -21.05
N ARG A 6 5.29 6.97 -22.06
CA ARG A 6 4.56 8.26 -21.98
C ARG A 6 3.47 8.23 -20.91
N LEU A 7 2.68 7.15 -20.84
CA LEU A 7 1.66 6.98 -19.82
C LEU A 7 2.27 6.93 -18.42
N LEU A 8 3.35 6.15 -18.22
CA LEU A 8 4.05 6.07 -16.95
C LEU A 8 4.57 7.44 -16.51
N ASN A 9 5.26 8.15 -17.40
CA ASN A 9 5.75 9.49 -17.12
C ASN A 9 4.60 10.47 -16.80
N PHE A 10 3.49 10.39 -17.53
CA PHE A 10 2.31 11.20 -17.26
C PHE A 10 1.75 10.93 -15.85
N LEU A 11 1.58 9.66 -15.47
CA LEU A 11 1.07 9.29 -14.15
C LEU A 11 2.03 9.69 -13.02
N LEU A 12 3.34 9.54 -13.23
CA LEU A 12 4.35 9.95 -12.25
C LEU A 12 4.38 11.47 -12.05
N MET A 13 4.24 12.24 -13.13
CA MET A 13 4.30 13.70 -13.11
C MET A 13 2.97 14.37 -12.74
N LEU A 14 1.90 13.61 -12.53
CA LEU A 14 0.57 14.14 -12.27
C LEU A 14 0.54 15.01 -11.00
N GLY A 15 0.14 16.28 -11.13
CA GLY A 15 0.08 17.28 -10.04
C GLY A 15 1.38 18.04 -9.79
N CYS A 16 2.46 17.74 -10.53
CA CYS A 16 3.74 18.47 -10.41
C CYS A 16 3.65 19.92 -10.90
N ASP A 17 2.77 20.21 -11.85
CA ASP A 17 2.43 21.54 -12.36
C ASP A 17 1.93 22.51 -11.26
N ARG A 18 1.38 21.96 -10.17
CA ARG A 18 0.90 22.72 -9.01
C ARG A 18 1.96 22.89 -7.91
N CYS A 19 3.19 22.40 -8.12
CA CYS A 19 4.26 22.52 -7.15
C CYS A 19 5.07 23.81 -7.40
N ALA A 20 5.14 24.68 -6.39
CA ALA A 20 5.99 25.87 -6.43
C ALA A 20 7.48 25.59 -6.17
N ILE A 21 7.82 24.42 -5.58
CA ILE A 21 9.17 24.10 -5.10
C ILE A 21 9.53 22.66 -5.52
N LYS A 22 10.77 22.47 -6.01
CA LYS A 22 11.29 21.16 -6.44
C LYS A 22 11.25 20.06 -5.37
N THR A 23 11.42 20.41 -4.10
CA THR A 23 11.30 19.44 -2.99
C THR A 23 9.90 18.83 -2.91
N ARG A 24 8.85 19.64 -3.11
CA ARG A 24 7.47 19.17 -3.10
C ARG A 24 7.15 18.32 -4.32
N GLU A 25 7.65 18.73 -5.48
CA GLU A 25 7.56 17.94 -6.73
C GLU A 25 8.11 16.52 -6.55
N ARG A 26 9.29 16.38 -5.92
CA ARG A 26 9.86 15.06 -5.61
C ARG A 26 8.93 14.20 -4.73
N LYS A 27 8.31 14.79 -3.70
CA LYS A 27 7.37 14.09 -2.82
C LYS A 27 6.12 13.65 -3.58
N VAL A 28 5.59 14.48 -4.48
CA VAL A 28 4.44 14.13 -5.33
C VAL A 28 4.78 12.94 -6.23
N ILE A 29 5.94 12.97 -6.89
CA ILE A 29 6.41 11.85 -7.72
C ILE A 29 6.55 10.58 -6.89
N GLN A 30 7.09 10.65 -5.67
CA GLN A 30 7.22 9.50 -4.77
C GLN A 30 5.86 8.93 -4.34
N VAL A 31 4.86 9.77 -4.10
CA VAL A 31 3.48 9.32 -3.80
C VAL A 31 2.85 8.65 -5.01
N ASN A 32 2.98 9.26 -6.20
CA ASN A 32 2.46 8.68 -7.44
C ASN A 32 3.14 7.34 -7.75
N LEU A 33 4.47 7.25 -7.55
CA LEU A 33 5.21 6.00 -7.67
C LEU A 33 4.72 4.96 -6.67
N GLY A 34 4.48 5.36 -5.42
CA GLY A 34 3.89 4.51 -4.39
C GLY A 34 2.57 3.89 -4.86
N VAL A 35 1.67 4.69 -5.45
CA VAL A 35 0.42 4.18 -6.04
C VAL A 35 0.69 3.13 -7.11
N LEU A 36 1.58 3.41 -8.08
CA LEU A 36 1.87 2.49 -9.18
C LEU A 36 2.48 1.17 -8.68
N VAL A 37 3.42 1.25 -7.74
CA VAL A 37 4.02 0.07 -7.11
C VAL A 37 2.93 -0.73 -6.40
N SER A 38 2.08 -0.09 -5.59
CA SER A 38 1.00 -0.78 -4.87
C SER A 38 0.00 -1.46 -5.80
N VAL A 39 -0.47 -0.78 -6.86
CA VAL A 39 -1.35 -1.40 -7.87
C VAL A 39 -0.67 -2.61 -8.49
N THR A 40 0.60 -2.49 -8.87
CA THR A 40 1.37 -3.58 -9.48
C THR A 40 1.52 -4.76 -8.50
N THR A 41 1.89 -4.48 -7.26
CA THR A 41 2.04 -5.49 -6.21
C THR A 41 0.74 -6.23 -5.93
N ILE A 42 -0.38 -5.52 -5.78
CA ILE A 42 -1.67 -6.17 -5.55
C ILE A 42 -2.08 -7.01 -6.76
N LEU A 43 -1.92 -6.51 -7.99
CA LEU A 43 -2.22 -7.29 -9.19
C LEU A 43 -1.38 -8.56 -9.30
N LEU A 44 -0.09 -8.50 -8.97
CA LEU A 44 0.78 -9.67 -8.94
C LEU A 44 0.33 -10.68 -7.87
N PHE A 45 -0.05 -10.22 -6.68
CA PHE A 45 -0.60 -11.09 -5.64
C PHE A 45 -1.91 -11.73 -6.08
N ILE A 46 -2.86 -10.96 -6.62
CA ILE A 46 -4.14 -11.49 -7.12
C ILE A 46 -3.90 -12.56 -8.18
N LEU A 47 -3.00 -12.31 -9.14
CA LEU A 47 -2.67 -13.27 -10.19
C LEU A 47 -2.03 -14.54 -9.62
N GLY A 48 -1.06 -14.39 -8.70
CA GLY A 48 -0.43 -15.52 -8.02
C GLY A 48 -1.44 -16.35 -7.22
N PHE A 49 -2.35 -15.68 -6.52
CA PHE A 49 -3.41 -16.30 -5.74
C PHE A 49 -4.42 -17.05 -6.62
N TYR A 50 -4.80 -16.47 -7.75
CA TYR A 50 -5.65 -17.13 -8.74
C TYR A 50 -4.99 -18.39 -9.31
N ILE A 51 -3.71 -18.31 -9.69
CA ILE A 51 -2.95 -19.45 -10.22
C ILE A 51 -2.78 -20.56 -9.16
N SER A 52 -2.67 -20.20 -7.88
CA SER A 52 -2.48 -21.18 -6.80
C SER A 52 -3.65 -22.16 -6.61
N GLY A 53 -4.85 -21.80 -7.09
CA GLY A 53 -6.10 -22.54 -6.93
C GLY A 53 -6.60 -22.66 -5.48
N ASN A 54 -5.93 -22.02 -4.51
CA ASN A 54 -6.30 -22.11 -3.10
C ASN A 54 -7.39 -21.09 -2.77
N GLN A 55 -8.52 -21.56 -2.24
CA GLN A 55 -9.66 -20.71 -1.88
C GLN A 55 -9.30 -19.59 -0.89
N GLY A 56 -8.40 -19.84 0.07
CA GLY A 56 -7.95 -18.82 1.01
C GLY A 56 -7.16 -17.70 0.33
N PHE A 57 -6.29 -18.05 -0.62
CA PHE A 57 -5.56 -17.06 -1.41
C PHE A 57 -6.48 -16.28 -2.36
N ILE A 58 -7.43 -16.95 -3.02
CA ILE A 58 -8.41 -16.29 -3.90
C ILE A 58 -9.25 -15.29 -3.11
N LEU A 59 -9.74 -15.68 -1.92
CA LEU A 59 -10.48 -14.79 -1.03
C LEU A 59 -9.64 -13.57 -0.63
N SER A 60 -8.35 -13.79 -0.31
CA SER A 60 -7.42 -12.69 -0.05
C SER A 60 -7.37 -11.73 -1.24
N GLY A 61 -7.18 -12.25 -2.46
CA GLY A 61 -7.08 -11.42 -3.66
C GLY A 61 -8.36 -10.63 -3.94
N LEU A 62 -9.53 -11.24 -3.74
CA LEU A 62 -10.82 -10.54 -3.88
C LEU A 62 -10.96 -9.39 -2.88
N ASN A 63 -10.51 -9.59 -1.63
CA ASN A 63 -10.55 -8.55 -0.60
C ASN A 63 -9.60 -7.38 -0.88
N GLN A 64 -8.60 -7.57 -1.75
CA GLN A 64 -7.67 -6.49 -2.14
C GLN A 64 -8.19 -5.64 -3.32
N LEU A 65 -9.18 -6.12 -4.08
CA LEU A 65 -9.76 -5.38 -5.23
C LEU A 65 -10.32 -3.99 -4.87
N PRO A 66 -11.03 -3.79 -3.75
CA PRO A 66 -11.50 -2.46 -3.36
C PRO A 66 -10.35 -1.46 -3.21
N PHE A 67 -9.18 -1.90 -2.74
CA PHE A 67 -8.03 -1.01 -2.57
C PHE A 67 -7.41 -0.60 -3.91
N ILE A 68 -7.34 -1.51 -4.89
CA ILE A 68 -6.97 -1.14 -6.27
C ILE A 68 -7.91 -0.08 -6.83
N ALA A 69 -9.22 -0.24 -6.62
CA ALA A 69 -10.22 0.72 -7.11
C ALA A 69 -10.10 2.10 -6.42
N LEU A 70 -9.64 2.15 -5.17
CA LEU A 70 -9.48 3.37 -4.39
C LEU A 70 -8.12 4.06 -4.63
N LEU A 71 -7.06 3.33 -5.00
CA LEU A 71 -5.72 3.90 -5.22
C LEU A 71 -5.67 5.06 -6.25
N PRO A 72 -6.45 5.08 -7.35
CA PRO A 72 -6.57 6.24 -8.25
C PRO A 72 -7.03 7.54 -7.56
N LEU A 73 -7.73 7.46 -6.42
CA LEU A 73 -8.11 8.63 -5.63
C LEU A 73 -6.88 9.41 -5.16
N VAL A 74 -5.79 8.72 -4.83
CA VAL A 74 -4.52 9.36 -4.43
C VAL A 74 -3.98 10.23 -5.56
N LEU A 75 -3.98 9.70 -6.79
CA LEU A 75 -3.57 10.43 -7.98
C LEU A 75 -4.47 11.65 -8.23
N LEU A 76 -5.78 11.49 -8.05
CA LEU A 76 -6.75 12.60 -8.18
C LEU A 76 -6.51 13.69 -7.13
N LEU A 77 -6.16 13.32 -5.89
CA LEU A 77 -5.82 14.26 -4.83
C LEU A 77 -4.52 15.02 -5.17
N ASN A 78 -3.50 14.34 -5.68
CA ASN A 78 -2.27 14.98 -6.18
C ASN A 78 -2.56 15.92 -7.35
N TYR A 79 -3.35 15.48 -8.34
CA TYR A 79 -3.79 16.32 -9.46
C TYR A 79 -4.53 17.58 -8.99
N LYS A 80 -5.35 17.48 -7.95
CA LYS A 80 -6.05 18.64 -7.36
C LYS A 80 -5.16 19.53 -6.48
N GLY A 81 -3.88 19.19 -6.30
CA GLY A 81 -2.95 19.91 -5.42
C GLY A 81 -3.15 19.64 -3.93
N LYS A 82 -3.97 18.64 -3.56
CA LYS A 82 -4.24 18.24 -2.17
C LYS A 82 -3.18 17.24 -1.68
N PHE A 83 -1.90 17.63 -1.75
CA PHE A 83 -0.75 16.73 -1.53
C PHE A 83 -0.72 16.06 -0.15
N PHE A 84 -1.02 16.82 0.91
CA PHE A 84 -1.09 16.27 2.27
C PHE A 84 -2.16 15.17 2.38
N ALA A 85 -3.35 15.42 1.84
CA ALA A 85 -4.43 14.43 1.83
C ALA A 85 -4.08 13.21 0.97
N ALA A 86 -3.38 13.39 -0.16
CA ALA A 86 -2.92 12.29 -1.00
C ALA A 86 -1.95 11.36 -0.24
N ARG A 87 -0.99 11.92 0.51
CA ARG A 87 -0.04 11.16 1.35
C ARG A 87 -0.74 10.35 2.43
N TRP A 88 -1.67 10.98 3.14
CA TRP A 88 -2.49 10.29 4.14
C TRP A 88 -3.35 9.19 3.52
N CYS A 89 -4.02 9.50 2.41
CA CYS A 89 -4.87 8.55 1.70
C CYS A 89 -4.07 7.32 1.26
N LEU A 90 -2.88 7.51 0.67
CA LEU A 90 -2.00 6.41 0.31
C LEU A 90 -1.67 5.54 1.52
N MET A 91 -1.16 6.14 2.61
CA MET A 91 -0.76 5.36 3.80
C MET A 91 -1.92 4.60 4.43
N LEU A 92 -3.08 5.24 4.55
CA LEU A 92 -4.27 4.58 5.11
C LEU A 92 -4.76 3.43 4.23
N LEU A 93 -4.71 3.59 2.90
CA LEU A 93 -5.06 2.52 1.97
C LEU A 93 -4.10 1.33 2.09
N LEU A 94 -2.78 1.58 2.19
CA LEU A 94 -1.79 0.50 2.34
C LEU A 94 -1.91 -0.23 3.68
N MET A 95 -2.13 0.53 4.76
CA MET A 95 -2.35 -0.05 6.09
C MET A 95 -3.63 -0.90 6.10
N ALA A 96 -4.72 -0.40 5.52
CA ALA A 96 -5.98 -1.11 5.46
C ALA A 96 -5.92 -2.34 4.53
N ASP A 97 -5.25 -2.24 3.38
CA ASP A 97 -5.02 -3.38 2.48
C ASP A 97 -4.26 -4.49 3.21
N ALA A 98 -3.13 -4.17 3.86
CA ALA A 98 -2.37 -5.13 4.63
C ALA A 98 -3.19 -5.73 5.79
N ALA A 99 -3.98 -4.92 6.51
CA ALA A 99 -4.84 -5.37 7.59
C ALA A 99 -5.92 -6.34 7.09
N THR A 100 -6.60 -6.00 5.99
CA THR A 100 -7.64 -6.87 5.43
C THR A 100 -7.07 -8.17 4.91
N ALA A 101 -5.95 -8.15 4.18
CA ALA A 101 -5.28 -9.36 3.70
C ALA A 101 -4.85 -10.28 4.86
N LEU A 102 -4.30 -9.70 5.92
CA LEU A 102 -3.91 -10.40 7.13
C LEU A 102 -5.13 -10.98 7.86
N MET A 103 -6.17 -10.18 8.10
CA MET A 103 -7.29 -10.57 8.95
C MET A 103 -8.25 -11.56 8.28
N THR A 104 -8.38 -11.52 6.96
CA THR A 104 -9.39 -12.30 6.22
C THR A 104 -8.87 -13.61 5.65
N ALA A 105 -7.57 -13.69 5.36
CA ALA A 105 -7.01 -14.84 4.68
C ALA A 105 -5.66 -15.24 5.24
N GLN A 106 -4.65 -14.39 5.13
CA GLN A 106 -3.26 -14.84 5.22
C GLN A 106 -2.78 -15.03 6.66
N GLY A 107 -3.41 -14.37 7.64
CA GLY A 107 -2.98 -14.38 9.02
C GLY A 107 -1.51 -13.96 9.18
N THR A 108 -0.89 -14.37 10.29
CA THR A 108 0.54 -14.07 10.55
C THR A 108 1.50 -15.14 10.00
N SER A 109 1.00 -16.22 9.41
CA SER A 109 1.83 -17.33 8.91
C SER A 109 2.82 -16.92 7.81
N ILE A 110 2.43 -15.99 6.95
CA ILE A 110 3.24 -15.47 5.83
C ILE A 110 3.96 -14.14 6.20
N LYS A 111 3.87 -13.73 7.48
CA LYS A 111 4.54 -12.55 8.04
C LYS A 111 4.23 -11.21 7.35
N ILE A 112 3.03 -11.05 6.77
CA ILE A 112 2.59 -9.81 6.11
C ILE A 112 2.60 -8.61 7.05
N HIS A 113 2.40 -8.81 8.35
CA HIS A 113 2.51 -7.72 9.32
C HIS A 113 3.89 -7.05 9.29
N SER A 114 4.94 -7.71 8.78
CA SER A 114 6.25 -7.09 8.54
C SER A 114 6.19 -5.88 7.59
N TYR A 115 5.20 -5.80 6.69
CA TYR A 115 5.00 -4.63 5.83
C TYR A 115 4.73 -3.36 6.63
N TYR A 116 4.15 -3.46 7.83
CA TYR A 116 3.98 -2.29 8.70
C TYR A 116 5.32 -1.65 9.10
N LEU A 117 6.41 -2.42 9.23
CA LEU A 117 7.74 -1.85 9.45
C LEU A 117 8.21 -1.04 8.24
N LEU A 118 8.00 -1.57 7.03
CA LEU A 118 8.32 -0.85 5.80
C LEU A 118 7.50 0.44 5.69
N PHE A 119 6.20 0.36 5.99
CA PHE A 119 5.30 1.52 6.00
C PHE A 119 5.76 2.58 7.00
N ALA A 120 6.21 2.19 8.19
CA ALA A 120 6.74 3.11 9.19
C ALA A 120 7.97 3.88 8.67
N ILE A 121 8.88 3.21 7.96
CA ILE A 121 10.08 3.84 7.38
C ILE A 121 9.72 4.71 6.17
N MET A 122 8.76 4.29 5.34
CA MET A 122 8.36 5.03 4.14
C MET A 122 7.79 6.42 4.44
N LEU A 123 7.31 6.68 5.66
CA LEU A 123 6.75 7.97 6.05
C LEU A 123 7.73 9.14 5.89
N VAL A 124 9.01 8.96 6.24
CA VAL A 124 10.02 10.02 6.07
C VAL A 124 10.33 10.30 4.60
N VAL A 125 10.12 9.30 3.74
CA VAL A 125 10.23 9.45 2.29
C VAL A 125 9.02 10.20 1.74
N LEU A 126 7.80 9.90 2.20
CA LEU A 126 6.59 10.47 1.62
C LEU A 126 6.22 11.85 2.17
N PHE A 127 6.43 12.12 3.46
CA PHE A 127 6.01 13.38 4.09
C PHE A 127 7.12 14.44 4.11
N GLU A 128 6.72 15.70 4.24
CA GLU A 128 7.65 16.81 4.49
C GLU A 128 8.03 16.85 5.98
N ILE A 129 9.25 17.29 6.32
CA ILE A 129 9.71 17.37 7.72
C ILE A 129 8.81 18.29 8.58
N ARG A 130 8.20 19.29 7.96
CA ARG A 130 7.23 20.20 8.62
C ARG A 130 5.98 19.46 9.10
N GLU A 131 5.70 18.28 8.54
CA GLU A 131 4.56 17.42 8.83
C GLU A 131 4.92 16.32 9.84
N TRP A 132 5.96 16.53 10.66
CA TRP A 132 6.50 15.54 11.61
C TRP A 132 5.46 14.91 12.52
N ARG A 133 4.38 15.63 12.88
CA ARG A 133 3.29 15.08 13.69
C ARG A 133 2.59 13.93 12.97
N SER A 134 2.31 14.08 11.67
CA SER A 134 1.72 13.02 10.86
C SER A 134 2.66 11.84 10.71
N ILE A 135 3.97 12.11 10.53
CA ILE A 135 5.00 11.07 10.50
C ILE A 135 4.97 10.28 11.81
N LEU A 136 5.02 10.96 12.96
CA LEU A 136 5.04 10.30 14.26
C LEU A 136 3.77 9.48 14.52
N ILE A 137 2.59 10.04 14.24
CA ILE A 137 1.31 9.35 14.42
C ILE A 137 1.26 8.07 13.57
N LEU A 138 1.54 8.18 12.28
CA LEU A 138 1.50 7.03 11.38
C LEU A 138 2.61 6.03 11.70
N MET A 139 3.79 6.47 12.13
CA MET A 139 4.90 5.60 12.50
C MET A 139 4.53 4.78 13.74
N LEU A 140 4.01 5.43 14.79
CA LEU A 140 3.54 4.75 15.99
C LEU A 140 2.37 3.81 15.69
N ALA A 141 1.45 4.20 14.82
CA ALA A 141 0.35 3.33 14.40
C ALA A 141 0.85 2.07 13.67
N ASN A 142 1.80 2.22 12.74
CA ASN A 142 2.39 1.09 12.02
C ASN A 142 3.21 0.18 12.94
N LEU A 143 4.05 0.75 13.82
CA LEU A 143 4.77 -0.02 14.83
C LEU A 143 3.82 -0.74 15.79
N GLY A 144 2.76 -0.05 16.22
CA GLY A 144 1.72 -0.64 17.07
C GLY A 144 1.02 -1.82 16.39
N LEU A 145 0.62 -1.69 15.12
CA LEU A 145 0.04 -2.80 14.34
C LEU A 145 1.02 -3.96 14.17
N PHE A 146 2.29 -3.67 13.84
CA PHE A 146 3.33 -4.69 13.77
C PHE A 146 3.47 -5.44 15.10
N SER A 147 3.70 -4.73 16.20
CA SER A 147 3.88 -5.33 17.52
C SER A 147 2.65 -6.09 17.98
N PHE A 148 1.45 -5.58 17.70
CA PHE A 148 0.21 -6.26 18.03
C PHE A 148 0.12 -7.63 17.35
N PHE A 149 0.32 -7.69 16.03
CA PHE A 149 0.25 -8.94 15.27
C PHE A 149 1.42 -9.87 15.53
N GLU A 150 2.63 -9.36 15.79
CA GLU A 150 3.79 -10.17 16.16
C GLU A 150 3.57 -10.87 17.51
N LEU A 151 3.01 -10.16 18.50
CA LEU A 151 2.82 -10.70 19.85
C LEU A 151 1.59 -11.60 19.99
N HIS A 152 0.47 -11.23 19.36
CA HIS A 152 -0.80 -11.96 19.51
C HIS A 152 -1.05 -12.96 18.39
N GLY A 153 -0.39 -12.81 17.25
CA GLY A 153 -0.70 -13.56 16.04
C GLY A 153 -2.06 -13.18 15.43
N TRP A 154 -2.35 -13.73 14.25
CA TRP A 154 -3.70 -13.79 13.71
C TRP A 154 -3.88 -15.10 12.95
N PRO A 155 -4.95 -15.86 13.21
CA PRO A 155 -5.16 -17.15 12.59
C PRO A 155 -5.26 -16.99 11.06
N SER A 156 -4.56 -17.85 10.34
CA SER A 156 -4.67 -17.92 8.88
C SER A 156 -5.91 -18.73 8.50
N HIS A 157 -6.46 -18.46 7.32
CA HIS A 157 -7.57 -19.21 6.78
C HIS A 157 -7.20 -20.70 6.70
N PRO A 158 -8.07 -21.64 7.13
CA PRO A 158 -7.74 -23.07 7.21
C PRO A 158 -7.22 -23.65 5.89
N ALA A 159 -7.76 -23.18 4.76
CA ALA A 159 -7.30 -23.57 3.41
C ALA A 159 -5.80 -23.31 3.17
N LEU A 160 -5.18 -22.35 3.87
CA LEU A 160 -3.74 -22.07 3.77
C LEU A 160 -2.88 -23.03 4.60
N LEU A 161 -3.45 -23.63 5.65
CA LEU A 161 -2.76 -24.59 6.52
C LEU A 161 -2.71 -26.00 5.89
N ILE A 162 -3.69 -26.34 5.04
CA ILE A 162 -3.84 -27.69 4.46
C ILE A 162 -2.75 -28.03 3.42
N LYS A 163 -1.96 -27.05 2.93
CA LYS A 163 -0.83 -27.30 2.01
C LYS A 163 0.55 -27.36 2.70
N SER A 164 0.65 -27.31 4.03
CA SER A 164 1.96 -27.43 4.72
C SER A 164 2.41 -28.88 5.01
N PHE A 165 1.65 -29.89 4.54
CA PHE A 165 2.02 -31.30 4.62
C PHE A 165 1.72 -32.00 3.28
N ALA A 166 2.58 -31.77 2.29
CA ALA A 166 2.78 -32.65 1.15
C ALA A 166 4.23 -32.48 0.67
#